data_AF-E1VKG6-F1
#
_entry.id   AF-E1VKG6-F1
#
_cell.length_a   1.000
_cell.length_b   1.000
_cell.length_c   1.000
_cell.angle_alpha   90.00
_cell.angle_beta   90.00
_cell.angle_gamma   90.00
#
_symmetry.space_group_name_H-M   'P 1'
#
loop_
_entity.id
_entity.type
_entity.pdbx_description
1 polymer ?
#
loop_
_entity_poly.entity_id
_entity_poly.type
_entity_poly.pdbx_seq_one_letter_code
_entity_poly.pdbx_strand_id
1 'polypeptide(L)'
;MARAGLNKFNVQQARDTLLARGINPSVDAVRVELGNTGSKTTIHRYLKELEAEDATQLGDEALLSSALKDMIARMAAKLRDEALQRAEAANNAWQTEKTQLVAQLSAAQARLKELGADNSALASRLERESAVHDETKTRLHQSELRAERFEQQVKGLEQQLDENQKHLASLEEKHRNSRDALEHFRTSAQEQRQQEQLRHDTQVQQLQAEIRNLNQTLIVKQSELTQLNRDNASLVGEVGEHRKQAKQLEKSLSEKTKQADLASDTNTKLLAVTEEKNALDSRLQSLSSTLETELEKNMAMVLSLAKLQTELDVKNALLEKLSIR
;
A
#
# COMPACT_ATOMS: atom_id res chain seq x y z
N MET A 1 5.17 96.06 -105.13
CA MET A 1 5.59 94.64 -105.31
C MET A 1 5.69 94.36 -106.79
N ALA A 2 6.84 93.83 -107.22
CA ALA A 2 7.25 93.73 -108.60
C ALA A 2 6.21 92.98 -109.45
N ARG A 3 5.83 93.60 -110.57
CA ARG A 3 4.87 93.04 -111.53
C ARG A 3 5.49 91.77 -112.12
N ALA A 4 5.01 90.61 -111.70
CA ALA A 4 5.36 89.34 -112.33
C ALA A 4 4.98 89.44 -113.81
N GLY A 5 5.98 89.45 -114.69
CA GLY A 5 5.76 89.41 -116.12
C GLY A 5 4.94 88.17 -116.46
N LEU A 6 3.93 88.33 -117.30
CA LEU A 6 3.15 87.20 -117.80
C LEU A 6 4.10 86.27 -118.57
N ASN A 7 4.25 85.03 -118.11
CA ASN A 7 5.07 84.01 -118.79
C ASN A 7 4.23 83.20 -119.77
N LYS A 8 4.88 82.77 -120.87
CA LYS A 8 4.29 81.92 -121.91
C LYS A 8 3.63 80.65 -121.34
N PHE A 9 4.24 80.03 -120.34
CA PHE A 9 3.74 78.83 -119.65
C PHE A 9 2.34 79.04 -119.02
N ASN A 10 2.09 80.20 -118.42
CA ASN A 10 0.80 80.48 -117.79
C ASN A 10 -0.30 80.62 -118.85
N VAL A 11 0.01 81.25 -119.99
CA VAL A 11 -0.88 81.36 -121.14
C VAL A 11 -1.18 79.97 -121.74
N GLN A 12 -0.17 79.09 -121.79
CA GLN A 12 -0.32 77.71 -122.25
C GLN A 12 -1.24 76.90 -121.33
N GLN A 13 -1.01 76.92 -120.01
CA GLN A 13 -1.85 76.22 -119.04
C GLN A 13 -3.31 76.73 -119.06
N ALA A 14 -3.52 78.04 -119.21
CA ALA A 14 -4.85 78.63 -119.35
C ALA A 14 -5.53 78.24 -120.67
N ARG A 15 -4.77 78.14 -121.77
CA ARG A 15 -5.26 77.64 -123.06
C ARG A 15 -5.64 76.16 -122.97
N ASP A 16 -4.80 75.32 -122.38
CA ASP A 16 -5.01 73.87 -122.28
C ASP A 16 -6.21 73.54 -121.39
N THR A 17 -6.39 74.30 -120.30
CA THR A 17 -7.59 74.18 -119.45
C THR A 17 -8.86 74.64 -120.17
N LEU A 18 -8.82 75.69 -120.99
CA LEU A 18 -9.96 76.10 -121.83
C LEU A 18 -10.29 75.07 -122.91
N LEU A 19 -9.28 74.50 -123.56
CA LEU A 19 -9.44 73.42 -124.54
C LEU A 19 -10.01 72.15 -123.90
N ALA A 20 -9.52 71.75 -122.73
CA ALA A 20 -10.08 70.63 -121.97
C ALA A 20 -11.55 70.86 -121.54
N ARG A 21 -11.98 72.12 -121.43
CA ARG A 21 -13.38 72.53 -121.18
C ARG A 21 -14.20 72.71 -122.46
N GLY A 22 -13.61 72.57 -123.65
CA GLY A 22 -14.28 72.72 -124.94
C GLY A 22 -14.61 74.17 -125.33
N ILE A 23 -14.01 75.18 -124.68
CA ILE A 23 -14.22 76.59 -124.97
C ILE A 23 -13.11 77.07 -125.93
N ASN A 24 -13.47 77.78 -127.00
CA ASN A 24 -12.49 78.29 -127.96
C ASN A 24 -11.58 79.35 -127.27
N PRO A 25 -10.25 79.15 -127.23
CA PRO A 25 -9.34 80.03 -126.49
C PRO A 25 -9.18 81.39 -127.18
N SER A 26 -10.10 82.31 -126.92
CA SER A 26 -9.96 83.72 -127.31
C SER A 26 -9.08 84.48 -126.30
N VAL A 27 -8.49 85.61 -126.71
CA VAL A 27 -7.66 86.46 -125.84
C VAL A 27 -8.38 86.84 -124.55
N ASP A 28 -9.68 87.09 -124.62
CA ASP A 28 -10.49 87.46 -123.47
C ASP A 28 -10.82 86.26 -122.57
N ALA A 29 -11.05 85.06 -123.14
CA ALA A 29 -11.26 83.83 -122.37
C ALA A 29 -9.99 83.44 -121.58
N VAL A 30 -8.83 83.48 -122.23
CA VAL A 30 -7.53 83.19 -121.60
C VAL A 30 -7.20 84.22 -120.51
N ARG A 31 -7.57 85.49 -120.72
CA ARG A 31 -7.39 86.55 -119.73
C ARG A 31 -8.28 86.36 -118.49
N VAL A 32 -9.50 85.85 -118.65
CA VAL A 32 -10.40 85.52 -117.54
C VAL A 32 -9.85 84.37 -116.71
N GLU A 33 -9.37 83.29 -117.33
CA GLU A 33 -8.75 82.15 -116.62
C GLU A 33 -7.44 82.54 -115.91
N LEU A 34 -6.71 83.53 -116.44
CA LEU A 34 -5.52 84.10 -115.80
C LEU A 34 -5.85 85.14 -114.71
N GLY A 35 -7.12 85.30 -114.31
CA GLY A 35 -7.53 86.21 -113.24
C GLY A 35 -7.45 87.69 -113.62
N ASN A 36 -7.78 88.04 -114.87
CA ASN A 36 -7.70 89.40 -115.44
C ASN A 36 -6.28 90.00 -115.47
N THR A 37 -5.25 89.16 -115.34
CA THR A 37 -3.85 89.58 -115.38
C THR A 37 -3.28 89.46 -116.80
N GLY A 38 -2.41 90.42 -117.18
CA GLY A 38 -1.83 90.50 -118.53
C GLY A 38 -2.50 91.51 -119.45
N SER A 39 -1.71 92.11 -120.33
CA SER A 39 -2.24 92.98 -121.41
C SER A 39 -2.76 92.11 -122.56
N LYS A 40 -3.87 92.51 -123.20
CA LYS A 40 -4.44 91.77 -124.34
C LYS A 40 -3.40 91.53 -125.45
N THR A 41 -2.48 92.46 -125.67
CA THR A 41 -1.43 92.34 -126.69
C THR A 41 -0.37 91.30 -126.33
N THR A 42 0.01 91.18 -125.05
CA THR A 42 0.95 90.14 -124.57
C THR A 42 0.33 88.75 -124.66
N ILE A 43 -0.95 88.60 -124.28
CA ILE A 43 -1.68 87.32 -124.37
C ILE A 43 -1.85 86.91 -125.84
N HIS A 44 -2.22 87.84 -126.72
CA HIS A 44 -2.33 87.57 -128.17
C HIS A 44 -0.97 87.20 -128.80
N ARG A 45 0.14 87.82 -128.37
CA ARG A 45 1.47 87.46 -128.85
C ARG A 45 1.83 86.02 -128.45
N TYR A 46 1.64 85.67 -127.18
CA TYR A 46 1.93 84.31 -126.70
C TYR A 46 0.98 83.25 -127.26
N LEU A 47 -0.31 83.56 -127.47
CA LEU A 47 -1.23 82.66 -128.14
C LEU A 47 -0.79 82.39 -129.59
N LYS A 48 -0.39 83.43 -130.32
CA LYS A 48 0.12 83.28 -131.69
C LYS A 48 1.46 82.53 -131.75
N GLU A 49 2.33 82.74 -130.75
CA GLU A 49 3.58 81.97 -130.62
C GLU A 49 3.32 80.49 -130.29
N LEU A 50 2.32 80.19 -129.46
CA LEU A 50 1.90 78.81 -129.15
C LEU A 50 1.21 78.15 -130.35
N GLU A 51 0.39 78.89 -131.10
CA GLU A 51 -0.19 78.41 -132.37
C GLU A 51 0.90 78.12 -133.42
N ALA A 52 1.97 78.93 -133.46
CA ALA A 52 3.12 78.69 -134.33
C ALA A 52 3.97 77.50 -133.88
N GLU A 53 4.12 77.28 -132.57
CA GLU A 53 4.78 76.09 -132.01
C GLU A 53 3.98 74.80 -132.26
N ASP A 54 2.66 74.84 -132.13
CA ASP A 54 1.81 73.69 -132.46
C ASP A 54 1.83 73.40 -133.98
N ALA A 55 1.80 74.46 -134.81
CA ALA A 55 1.92 74.32 -136.26
C ALA A 55 3.28 73.74 -136.70
N THR A 56 4.33 73.93 -135.90
CA THR A 56 5.66 73.32 -136.14
C THR A 56 5.76 71.90 -135.56
N GLN A 57 5.10 71.57 -134.45
CA GLN A 57 4.98 70.18 -133.95
C GLN A 57 4.21 69.26 -134.91
N LEU A 58 3.12 69.76 -135.51
CA LEU A 58 2.39 69.06 -136.58
C LEU A 58 3.23 68.91 -137.87
N GLY A 59 4.19 69.82 -138.10
CA GLY A 59 5.16 69.77 -139.20
C GLY A 59 6.27 68.72 -139.00
N ASP A 60 6.72 68.51 -137.76
CA ASP A 60 7.69 67.46 -137.41
C ASP A 60 7.07 66.05 -137.44
N GLU A 61 5.76 65.93 -137.17
CA GLU A 61 5.02 64.72 -137.48
C GLU A 61 5.02 64.43 -139.00
N ALA A 62 5.03 65.42 -139.88
CA ALA A 62 4.96 65.20 -141.34
C ALA A 62 6.29 64.76 -141.99
N LEU A 63 7.43 64.90 -141.31
CA LEU A 63 8.77 64.61 -141.88
C LEU A 63 9.27 63.17 -141.64
N LEU A 64 8.60 62.41 -140.79
CA LEU A 64 8.86 60.98 -140.60
C LEU A 64 8.10 60.16 -141.65
N SER A 65 8.81 59.33 -142.42
CA SER A 65 8.16 58.42 -143.38
C SER A 65 7.15 57.53 -142.65
N SER A 66 5.97 57.32 -143.25
CA SER A 66 4.90 56.49 -142.68
C SER A 66 5.41 55.10 -142.25
N ALA A 67 6.37 54.54 -142.98
CA ALA A 67 7.00 53.26 -142.67
C ALA A 67 7.81 53.26 -141.35
N LEU A 68 8.52 54.35 -141.04
CA LEU A 68 9.27 54.50 -139.78
C LEU A 68 8.33 54.65 -138.58
N LYS A 69 7.24 55.42 -138.73
CA LYS A 69 6.20 55.55 -137.71
C LYS A 69 5.55 54.21 -137.38
N ASP A 70 5.20 53.42 -138.39
CA ASP A 70 4.62 52.09 -138.20
C ASP A 70 5.60 51.11 -137.53
N MET A 71 6.91 51.25 -137.79
CA MET A 71 7.93 50.43 -137.13
C MET A 71 8.10 50.81 -135.65
N ILE A 72 8.15 52.12 -135.35
CA ILE A 72 8.21 52.63 -133.97
C ILE A 72 6.94 52.25 -133.21
N ALA A 73 5.76 52.36 -133.81
CA ALA A 73 4.50 51.95 -133.20
C ALA A 73 4.48 50.44 -132.90
N ARG A 74 4.97 49.59 -133.81
CA ARG A 74 5.11 48.14 -133.58
C ARG A 74 6.15 47.81 -132.50
N MET A 75 7.28 48.52 -132.46
CA MET A 75 8.29 48.34 -131.40
C MET A 75 7.76 48.80 -130.04
N ALA A 76 7.05 49.93 -129.98
CA ALA A 76 6.41 50.42 -128.76
C ALA A 76 5.32 49.46 -128.27
N ALA A 77 4.53 48.88 -129.19
CA ALA A 77 3.55 47.84 -128.86
C ALA A 77 4.24 46.59 -128.29
N LYS A 78 5.28 46.07 -128.96
CA LYS A 78 6.05 44.93 -128.45
C LYS A 78 6.70 45.19 -127.09
N LEU A 79 7.29 46.37 -126.90
CA LEU A 79 7.90 46.75 -125.62
C LEU A 79 6.84 46.88 -124.51
N ARG A 80 5.66 47.39 -124.84
CA ARG A 80 4.52 47.43 -123.94
C ARG A 80 4.04 46.03 -123.57
N ASP A 81 3.94 45.12 -124.54
CA ASP A 81 3.55 43.72 -124.30
C ASP A 81 4.59 42.98 -123.44
N GLU A 82 5.89 43.15 -123.72
CA GLU A 82 6.95 42.58 -122.89
C GLU A 82 6.96 43.16 -121.47
N ALA A 83 6.73 44.47 -121.32
CA ALA A 83 6.61 45.11 -120.01
C ALA A 83 5.38 44.61 -119.23
N LEU A 84 4.24 44.43 -119.92
CA LEU A 84 3.03 43.84 -119.34
C LEU A 84 3.26 42.39 -118.91
N GLN A 85 3.88 41.55 -119.74
CA GLN A 85 4.22 40.17 -119.40
C GLN A 85 5.16 40.08 -118.19
N ARG A 86 6.17 40.95 -118.10
CA ARG A 86 7.05 41.02 -116.92
C ARG A 86 6.31 41.50 -115.67
N ALA A 87 5.43 42.48 -115.81
CA ALA A 87 4.61 42.97 -114.71
C ALA A 87 3.61 41.89 -114.22
N GLU A 88 2.99 41.15 -115.14
CA GLU A 88 2.12 40.02 -114.81
C GLU A 88 2.89 38.88 -114.14
N ALA A 89 4.06 38.51 -114.65
CA ALA A 89 4.92 37.51 -114.02
C ALA A 89 5.36 37.92 -112.61
N ALA A 90 5.77 39.18 -112.42
CA ALA A 90 6.14 39.72 -111.11
C ALA A 90 4.92 39.78 -110.16
N ASN A 91 3.75 40.18 -110.66
CA ASN A 91 2.52 40.19 -109.88
C ASN A 91 2.12 38.76 -109.48
N ASN A 92 2.20 37.78 -110.37
CA ASN A 92 1.91 36.38 -110.06
C ASN A 92 2.89 35.82 -109.01
N ALA A 93 4.19 36.08 -109.17
CA ALA A 93 5.19 35.70 -108.17
C ALA A 93 4.89 36.33 -106.80
N TRP A 94 4.60 37.63 -106.77
CA TRP A 94 4.23 38.33 -105.54
C TRP A 94 2.95 37.78 -104.90
N GLN A 95 1.92 37.47 -105.71
CA GLN A 95 0.69 36.85 -105.20
C GLN A 95 0.98 35.47 -104.61
N THR A 96 1.82 34.65 -105.26
CA THR A 96 2.19 33.35 -104.70
C THR A 96 2.94 33.49 -103.38
N GLU A 97 3.94 34.38 -103.28
CA GLU A 97 4.67 34.63 -102.04
C GLU A 97 3.75 35.15 -100.94
N LYS A 98 2.85 36.09 -101.26
CA LYS A 98 1.86 36.60 -100.32
C LYS A 98 0.94 35.50 -99.81
N THR A 99 0.44 34.62 -100.69
CA THR A 99 -0.41 33.48 -100.26
C THR A 99 0.36 32.50 -99.39
N GLN A 100 1.64 32.23 -99.68
CA GLN A 100 2.49 31.38 -98.84
C GLN A 100 2.73 31.99 -97.47
N LEU A 101 3.05 33.29 -97.39
CA LEU A 101 3.26 33.99 -96.12
C LEU A 101 1.97 34.05 -95.29
N VAL A 102 0.82 34.30 -95.91
CA VAL A 102 -0.48 34.28 -95.23
C VAL A 102 -0.79 32.88 -94.70
N ALA A 103 -0.51 31.83 -95.48
CA ALA A 103 -0.69 30.45 -95.04
C ALA A 103 0.22 30.13 -93.84
N GLN A 104 1.51 30.50 -93.89
CA GLN A 104 2.45 30.30 -92.79
C GLN A 104 2.04 31.06 -91.52
N LEU A 105 1.60 32.32 -91.67
CA LEU A 105 1.13 33.13 -90.55
C LEU A 105 -0.13 32.53 -89.92
N SER A 106 -1.07 32.05 -90.73
CA SER A 106 -2.27 31.37 -90.23
C SER A 106 -1.96 30.07 -89.49
N ALA A 107 -1.01 29.27 -90.00
CA ALA A 107 -0.55 28.04 -89.36
C ALA A 107 0.17 28.32 -88.03
N ALA A 108 1.03 29.34 -87.99
CA ALA A 108 1.71 29.77 -86.78
C ALA A 108 0.71 30.30 -85.73
N GLN A 109 -0.30 31.06 -86.14
CA GLN A 109 -1.37 31.53 -85.25
C GLN A 109 -2.22 30.37 -84.70
N ALA A 110 -2.53 29.36 -85.52
CA ALA A 110 -3.23 28.16 -85.06
C ALA A 110 -2.40 27.42 -84.00
N ARG A 111 -1.11 27.20 -84.27
CA ARG A 111 -0.19 26.54 -83.34
C ARG A 111 -0.02 27.30 -82.02
N LEU A 112 0.02 28.63 -82.06
CA LEU A 112 0.06 29.45 -80.85
C LEU A 112 -1.22 29.33 -80.02
N LYS A 113 -2.38 29.21 -80.66
CA LYS A 113 -3.65 28.96 -79.97
C LYS A 113 -3.69 27.58 -79.32
N GLU A 114 -3.23 26.55 -80.03
CA GLU A 114 -3.12 25.19 -79.50
C GLU A 114 -2.18 25.13 -78.30
N LEU A 115 -0.96 25.67 -78.43
CA LEU A 115 0.00 25.75 -77.33
C LEU A 115 -0.53 26.59 -76.14
N GLY A 116 -1.30 27.65 -76.42
CA GLY A 116 -1.97 28.43 -75.38
C GLY A 116 -3.03 27.60 -74.64
N ALA A 117 -3.83 26.83 -75.36
CA ALA A 117 -4.81 25.92 -74.77
C ALA A 117 -4.14 24.82 -73.94
N ASP A 118 -3.09 24.19 -74.46
CA ASP A 118 -2.32 23.17 -73.74
C ASP A 118 -1.66 23.71 -72.47
N ASN A 119 -1.04 24.89 -72.55
CA ASN A 119 -0.46 25.55 -71.37
C ASN A 119 -1.52 25.88 -70.32
N SER A 120 -2.70 26.35 -70.74
CA SER A 120 -3.81 26.60 -69.80
C SER A 120 -4.31 25.32 -69.14
N ALA A 121 -4.42 24.22 -69.90
CA ALA A 121 -4.83 22.93 -69.39
C ALA A 121 -3.79 22.34 -68.43
N LEU A 122 -2.50 22.47 -68.74
CA LEU A 122 -1.41 22.06 -67.85
C LEU A 122 -1.38 22.90 -66.56
N ALA A 123 -1.58 24.21 -66.66
CA ALA A 123 -1.66 25.09 -65.48
C ALA A 123 -2.82 24.67 -64.56
N SER A 124 -4.02 24.42 -65.11
CA SER A 124 -5.16 23.94 -64.32
C SER A 124 -4.93 22.55 -63.73
N ARG A 125 -4.19 21.65 -64.41
CA ARG A 125 -3.82 20.34 -63.83
C ARG A 125 -2.85 20.51 -62.67
N LEU A 126 -1.83 21.35 -62.84
CA LEU A 126 -0.85 21.64 -61.79
C LEU A 126 -1.51 22.24 -60.55
N GLU A 127 -2.45 23.17 -60.75
CA GLU A 127 -3.23 23.77 -59.65
C GLU A 127 -4.04 22.70 -58.90
N ARG A 128 -4.73 21.80 -59.62
CA ARG A 128 -5.48 20.69 -58.98
C ARG A 128 -4.57 19.74 -58.20
N GLU A 129 -3.44 19.33 -58.78
CA GLU A 129 -2.48 18.47 -58.10
C GLU A 129 -1.90 19.16 -56.85
N SER A 130 -1.63 20.47 -56.93
CA SER A 130 -1.16 21.24 -55.77
C SER A 130 -2.20 21.30 -54.64
N ALA A 131 -3.48 21.48 -54.98
CA ALA A 131 -4.57 21.48 -54.01
C ALA A 131 -4.77 20.11 -53.37
N VAL A 132 -4.72 19.03 -54.16
CA VAL A 132 -4.78 17.65 -53.64
C VAL A 132 -3.58 17.36 -52.75
N HIS A 133 -2.38 17.78 -53.13
CA HIS A 133 -1.17 17.62 -52.33
C HIS A 133 -1.30 18.30 -50.97
N ASP A 134 -1.76 19.55 -50.92
CA ASP A 134 -1.96 20.26 -49.66
C ASP A 134 -3.08 19.62 -48.80
N GLU A 135 -4.14 19.10 -49.42
CA GLU A 135 -5.15 18.31 -48.71
C GLU A 135 -4.56 17.01 -48.14
N THR A 136 -3.76 16.26 -48.90
CA THR A 136 -3.13 15.04 -48.38
C THR A 136 -2.14 15.32 -47.26
N LYS A 137 -1.36 16.41 -47.33
CA LYS A 137 -0.48 16.87 -46.25
C LYS A 137 -1.26 17.19 -44.98
N THR A 138 -2.35 17.95 -45.10
CA THR A 138 -3.18 18.28 -43.93
C THR A 138 -3.83 17.04 -43.32
N ARG A 139 -4.30 16.10 -44.14
CA ARG A 139 -4.81 14.81 -43.67
C ARG A 139 -3.73 13.96 -42.98
N LEU A 140 -2.52 13.91 -43.54
CA LEU A 140 -1.38 13.21 -42.94
C LEU A 140 -1.03 13.82 -41.59
N HIS A 141 -0.88 15.14 -41.52
CA HIS A 141 -0.56 15.85 -40.28
C HIS A 141 -1.65 15.62 -39.20
N GLN A 142 -2.93 15.62 -39.58
CA GLN A 142 -4.01 15.29 -38.64
C GLN A 142 -3.94 13.84 -38.16
N SER A 143 -3.51 12.90 -39.01
CA SER A 143 -3.32 11.50 -38.63
C SER A 143 -2.13 11.34 -37.68
N GLU A 144 -1.02 12.01 -37.94
CA GLU A 144 0.17 12.04 -37.07
C GLU A 144 -0.20 12.59 -35.69
N LEU A 145 -0.92 13.72 -35.63
CA LEU A 145 -1.37 14.31 -34.37
C LEU A 145 -2.31 13.36 -33.59
N ARG A 146 -3.17 12.60 -34.30
CA ARG A 146 -4.00 11.57 -33.66
C ARG A 146 -3.16 10.41 -33.13
N ALA A 147 -2.15 9.97 -33.88
CA ALA A 147 -1.24 8.91 -33.46
C ALA A 147 -0.46 9.33 -32.20
N GLU A 148 0.10 10.53 -32.17
CA GLU A 148 0.79 11.08 -30.99
C GLU A 148 -0.14 11.17 -29.77
N ARG A 149 -1.40 11.61 -29.96
CA ARG A 149 -2.40 11.66 -28.89
C ARG A 149 -2.71 10.26 -28.35
N PHE A 150 -2.87 9.27 -29.22
CA PHE A 150 -3.08 7.89 -28.77
C PHE A 150 -1.84 7.34 -28.06
N GLU A 151 -0.63 7.63 -28.54
CA GLU A 151 0.60 7.22 -27.86
C GLU A 151 0.71 7.84 -26.46
N GLN A 152 0.35 9.12 -26.30
CA GLN A 152 0.29 9.76 -24.99
C GLN A 152 -0.77 9.13 -24.07
N GLN A 153 -1.95 8.80 -24.60
CA GLN A 153 -3.00 8.10 -23.84
C GLN A 153 -2.55 6.71 -23.41
N VAL A 154 -1.88 5.95 -24.29
CA VAL A 154 -1.33 4.63 -23.97
C VAL A 154 -0.29 4.75 -22.86
N LYS A 155 0.66 5.69 -22.95
CA LYS A 155 1.64 5.94 -21.88
C LYS A 155 0.97 6.32 -20.55
N GLY A 156 -0.07 7.14 -20.60
CA GLY A 156 -0.84 7.49 -19.39
C GLY A 156 -1.55 6.29 -18.75
N LEU A 157 -2.17 5.42 -19.57
CA LEU A 157 -2.80 4.19 -19.09
C LEU A 157 -1.78 3.17 -18.56
N GLU A 158 -0.61 3.06 -19.19
CA GLU A 158 0.48 2.21 -18.71
C GLU A 158 1.00 2.67 -17.34
N GLN A 159 1.15 3.99 -17.13
CA GLN A 159 1.53 4.55 -15.83
C GLN A 159 0.48 4.24 -14.76
N GLN A 160 -0.81 4.45 -15.07
CA GLN A 160 -1.91 4.11 -14.16
C GLN A 160 -1.95 2.60 -13.84
N LEU A 161 -1.65 1.75 -14.82
CA LEU A 161 -1.58 0.31 -14.62
C LEU A 161 -0.43 -0.07 -13.68
N ASP A 162 0.76 0.49 -13.87
CA ASP A 162 1.93 0.27 -13.01
C ASP A 162 1.69 0.76 -11.57
N GLU A 163 1.10 1.94 -11.40
CA GLU A 163 0.68 2.46 -10.09
C GLU A 163 -0.31 1.52 -9.42
N ASN A 164 -1.35 1.07 -10.14
CA ASN A 164 -2.33 0.13 -9.61
C ASN A 164 -1.71 -1.23 -9.25
N GLN A 165 -0.77 -1.74 -10.04
CA GLN A 165 -0.04 -2.97 -9.73
C GLN A 165 0.80 -2.83 -8.46
N LYS A 166 1.49 -1.70 -8.27
CA LYS A 166 2.23 -1.39 -7.04
C LYS A 166 1.29 -1.26 -5.83
N HIS A 167 0.14 -0.62 -6.00
CA HIS A 167 -0.88 -0.53 -4.95
C HIS A 167 -1.43 -1.90 -4.57
N LEU A 168 -1.73 -2.77 -5.54
CA LEU A 168 -2.16 -4.15 -5.29
C LEU A 168 -1.08 -4.95 -4.56
N ALA A 169 0.18 -4.87 -4.99
CA ALA A 169 1.29 -5.54 -4.31
C ALA A 169 1.44 -5.08 -2.85
N SER A 170 1.35 -3.77 -2.61
CA SER A 170 1.39 -3.20 -1.25
C SER A 170 0.21 -3.67 -0.40
N LEU A 171 -0.99 -3.78 -0.99
CA LEU A 171 -2.17 -4.26 -0.29
C LEU A 171 -2.07 -5.75 0.03
N GLU A 172 -1.58 -6.56 -0.91
CA GLU A 172 -1.30 -7.97 -0.68
C GLU A 172 -0.27 -8.18 0.43
N GLU A 173 0.80 -7.40 0.46
CA GLU A 173 1.80 -7.43 1.52
C GLU A 173 1.19 -7.09 2.88
N LYS A 174 0.38 -6.02 2.97
CA LYS A 174 -0.37 -5.69 4.20
C LYS A 174 -1.28 -6.84 4.64
N HIS A 175 -1.95 -7.50 3.70
CA HIS A 175 -2.79 -8.66 3.99
C HIS A 175 -1.97 -9.88 4.43
N ARG A 176 -0.81 -10.15 3.82
CA ARG A 176 0.11 -11.21 4.26
C ARG A 176 0.60 -10.92 5.69
N ASN A 177 1.12 -9.72 5.94
CA ASN A 177 1.57 -9.31 7.27
C ASN A 177 0.46 -9.42 8.33
N SER A 178 -0.78 -9.09 7.98
CA SER A 178 -1.94 -9.24 8.88
C SER A 178 -2.27 -10.71 9.17
N ARG A 179 -2.14 -11.60 8.18
CA ARG A 179 -2.32 -13.04 8.36
C ARG A 179 -1.22 -13.62 9.24
N ASP A 180 0.03 -13.30 8.95
CA ASP A 180 1.19 -13.77 9.72
C ASP A 180 1.10 -13.31 11.17
N ALA A 181 0.72 -12.05 11.42
CA ALA A 181 0.48 -11.54 12.77
C ALA A 181 -0.63 -12.33 13.49
N LEU A 182 -1.75 -12.63 12.82
CA LEU A 182 -2.82 -13.45 13.40
C LEU A 182 -2.37 -14.90 13.67
N GLU A 183 -1.55 -15.47 12.80
CA GLU A 183 -0.96 -16.79 13.02
C GLU A 183 -0.04 -16.78 14.24
N HIS A 184 0.83 -15.80 14.38
CA HIS A 184 1.67 -15.62 15.57
C HIS A 184 0.83 -15.46 16.84
N PHE A 185 -0.23 -14.65 16.82
CA PHE A 185 -1.13 -14.54 17.98
C PHE A 185 -1.82 -15.88 18.30
N ARG A 186 -2.24 -16.64 17.29
CA ARG A 186 -2.86 -17.97 17.49
C ARG A 186 -1.87 -18.96 18.07
N THR A 187 -0.64 -19.04 17.54
CA THR A 187 0.39 -19.94 18.05
C THR A 187 0.80 -19.56 19.47
N SER A 188 1.03 -18.28 19.75
CA SER A 188 1.35 -17.81 21.11
C SER A 188 0.20 -18.08 22.10
N ALA A 189 -1.06 -17.88 21.70
CA ALA A 189 -2.20 -18.21 22.55
C ALA A 189 -2.31 -19.73 22.79
N GLN A 190 -2.02 -20.55 21.78
CA GLN A 190 -1.98 -22.01 21.92
C GLN A 190 -0.86 -22.46 22.85
N GLU A 191 0.35 -21.92 22.68
CA GLU A 191 1.51 -22.19 23.54
C GLU A 191 1.23 -21.76 24.98
N GLN A 192 0.63 -20.59 25.20
CA GLN A 192 0.25 -20.13 26.54
C GLN A 192 -0.72 -21.11 27.20
N ARG A 193 -1.80 -21.51 26.51
CA ARG A 193 -2.74 -22.50 27.04
C ARG A 193 -2.08 -23.84 27.32
N GLN A 194 -1.15 -24.27 26.47
CA GLN A 194 -0.41 -25.52 26.68
C GLN A 194 0.50 -25.43 27.91
N GLN A 195 1.18 -24.30 28.12
CA GLN A 195 1.99 -24.07 29.33
C GLN A 195 1.12 -24.03 30.59
N GLU A 196 -0.03 -23.35 30.55
CA GLU A 196 -0.99 -23.34 31.66
C GLU A 196 -1.50 -24.74 31.97
N GLN A 197 -1.85 -25.54 30.95
CA GLN A 197 -2.26 -26.94 31.12
C GLN A 197 -1.15 -27.77 31.78
N LEU A 198 0.10 -27.66 31.32
CA LEU A 198 1.24 -28.38 31.90
C LEU A 198 1.49 -27.97 33.37
N ARG A 199 1.35 -26.69 33.70
CA ARG A 199 1.45 -26.19 35.07
C ARG A 199 0.34 -26.77 35.94
N HIS A 200 -0.90 -26.76 35.46
CA HIS A 200 -2.03 -27.35 36.16
C HIS A 200 -1.86 -28.85 36.37
N ASP A 201 -1.44 -29.61 35.35
CA ASP A 201 -1.17 -31.04 35.47
C ASP A 201 -0.07 -31.33 36.50
N THR A 202 0.99 -30.51 36.52
CA THR A 202 2.06 -30.62 37.52
C THR A 202 1.53 -30.36 38.93
N GLN A 203 0.71 -29.32 39.13
CA GLN A 203 0.10 -29.01 40.42
C GLN A 203 -0.84 -30.13 40.89
N VAL A 204 -1.64 -30.70 39.98
CA VAL A 204 -2.51 -31.85 40.28
C VAL A 204 -1.68 -33.05 40.71
N GLN A 205 -0.57 -33.35 40.03
CA GLN A 205 0.33 -34.45 40.43
C GLN A 205 0.96 -34.22 41.80
N GLN A 206 1.37 -32.98 42.12
CA GLN A 206 1.89 -32.61 43.44
C GLN A 206 0.84 -32.82 44.54
N LEU A 207 -0.38 -32.30 44.36
CA LEU A 207 -1.48 -32.50 45.30
C LEU A 207 -1.83 -33.99 45.47
N GLN A 208 -1.83 -34.78 44.39
CA GLN A 208 -2.03 -36.23 44.46
C GLN A 208 -0.90 -36.94 45.23
N ALA A 209 0.35 -36.47 45.12
CA ALA A 209 1.46 -37.00 45.91
C ALA A 209 1.32 -36.61 47.40
N GLU A 210 0.93 -35.37 47.71
CA GLU A 210 0.63 -34.92 49.07
C GLU A 210 -0.51 -35.72 49.70
N ILE A 211 -1.62 -35.94 48.98
CA ILE A 211 -2.73 -36.77 49.43
C ILE A 211 -2.25 -38.20 49.75
N ARG A 212 -1.41 -38.78 48.89
CA ARG A 212 -0.82 -40.12 49.15
C ARG A 212 0.06 -40.11 50.40
N ASN A 213 0.91 -39.10 50.59
CA ASN A 213 1.76 -38.96 51.76
C ASN A 213 0.95 -38.76 53.05
N LEU A 214 -0.11 -37.93 53.01
CA LEU A 214 -1.01 -37.69 54.13
C LEU A 214 -1.79 -38.96 54.49
N ASN A 215 -2.30 -39.68 53.50
CA ASN A 215 -2.96 -40.97 53.73
C ASN A 215 -2.00 -42.00 54.34
N GLN A 216 -0.74 -42.07 53.88
CA GLN A 216 0.24 -42.97 54.47
C GLN A 216 0.58 -42.57 55.92
N THR A 217 0.72 -41.27 56.19
CA THR A 217 0.92 -40.74 57.55
C THR A 217 -0.29 -41.06 58.44
N LEU A 218 -1.51 -40.92 57.92
CA LEU A 218 -2.74 -41.24 58.63
C LEU A 218 -2.80 -42.74 58.98
N ILE A 219 -2.44 -43.63 58.06
CA ILE A 219 -2.36 -45.08 58.31
C ILE A 219 -1.36 -45.37 59.43
N VAL A 220 -0.18 -44.74 59.40
CA VAL A 220 0.83 -44.90 60.47
C VAL A 220 0.27 -44.40 61.81
N LYS A 221 -0.33 -43.20 61.86
CA LYS A 221 -0.95 -42.68 63.09
C LYS A 221 -2.12 -43.51 63.60
N GLN A 222 -2.92 -44.08 62.72
CA GLN A 222 -3.98 -45.01 63.10
C GLN A 222 -3.39 -46.30 63.70
N SER A 223 -2.30 -46.81 63.14
CA SER A 223 -1.60 -47.97 63.71
C SER A 223 -1.00 -47.67 65.10
N GLU A 224 -0.36 -46.50 65.29
CA GLU A 224 0.14 -46.04 66.60
C GLU A 224 -1.00 -45.92 67.61
N LEU A 225 -2.14 -45.32 67.23
CA LEU A 225 -3.34 -45.23 68.09
C LEU A 225 -3.89 -46.61 68.47
N THR A 226 -3.92 -47.57 67.53
CA THR A 226 -4.35 -48.93 67.86
C THR A 226 -3.39 -49.63 68.81
N GLN A 227 -2.08 -49.40 68.69
CA GLN A 227 -1.08 -49.95 69.59
C GLN A 227 -1.23 -49.33 70.99
N LEU A 228 -1.31 -48.01 71.11
CA LEU A 228 -1.56 -47.32 72.38
C LEU A 228 -2.87 -47.76 73.03
N ASN A 229 -3.93 -48.00 72.26
CA ASN A 229 -5.19 -48.54 72.80
C ASN A 229 -5.03 -49.97 73.34
N ARG A 230 -4.23 -50.83 72.69
CA ARG A 230 -3.92 -52.16 73.21
C ARG A 230 -3.08 -52.08 74.47
N ASP A 231 -2.06 -51.22 74.48
CA ASP A 231 -1.20 -51.01 75.65
C ASP A 231 -2.00 -50.45 76.83
N ASN A 232 -2.89 -49.48 76.59
CA ASN A 232 -3.84 -48.99 77.59
C ASN A 232 -4.77 -50.09 78.10
N ALA A 233 -5.30 -50.94 77.23
CA ALA A 233 -6.12 -52.08 77.65
C ALA A 233 -5.31 -53.08 78.51
N SER A 234 -4.04 -53.33 78.16
CA SER A 234 -3.11 -54.14 78.96
C SER A 234 -2.87 -53.53 80.33
N LEU A 235 -2.50 -52.24 80.39
CA LEU A 235 -2.30 -51.51 81.63
C LEU A 235 -3.55 -51.46 82.51
N VAL A 236 -4.74 -51.28 81.92
CA VAL A 236 -6.01 -51.38 82.66
C VAL A 236 -6.22 -52.78 83.23
N GLY A 237 -5.83 -53.82 82.48
CA GLY A 237 -5.77 -55.20 82.96
C GLY A 237 -4.83 -55.37 84.15
N GLU A 238 -3.58 -54.93 84.03
CA GLU A 238 -2.55 -54.96 85.07
C GLU A 238 -2.98 -54.19 86.32
N VAL A 239 -3.52 -52.98 86.17
CA VAL A 239 -4.09 -52.20 87.28
C VAL A 239 -5.26 -52.94 87.92
N GLY A 240 -6.10 -53.61 87.13
CA GLY A 240 -7.17 -54.48 87.61
C GLY A 240 -6.65 -55.66 88.44
N GLU A 241 -5.57 -56.30 88.00
CA GLU A 241 -4.89 -57.38 88.72
C GLU A 241 -4.21 -56.88 89.99
N HIS A 242 -3.44 -55.79 89.93
CA HIS A 242 -2.85 -55.15 91.10
C HIS A 242 -3.92 -54.70 92.10
N ARG A 243 -5.08 -54.22 91.63
CA ARG A 243 -6.20 -53.88 92.52
C ARG A 243 -6.81 -55.13 93.17
N LYS A 244 -6.88 -56.26 92.46
CA LYS A 244 -7.29 -57.55 93.06
C LYS A 244 -6.26 -58.04 94.07
N GLN A 245 -4.97 -57.99 93.75
CA GLN A 245 -3.88 -58.33 94.65
C GLN A 245 -3.87 -57.42 95.89
N ALA A 246 -4.04 -56.12 95.72
CA ALA A 246 -4.17 -55.16 96.82
C ALA A 246 -5.37 -55.51 97.71
N LYS A 247 -6.55 -55.80 97.14
CA LYS A 247 -7.70 -56.27 97.93
C LYS A 247 -7.45 -57.60 98.65
N GLN A 248 -6.73 -58.53 98.03
CA GLN A 248 -6.35 -59.79 98.67
C GLN A 248 -5.36 -59.56 99.80
N LEU A 249 -4.36 -58.70 99.60
CA LEU A 249 -3.40 -58.29 100.61
C LEU A 249 -4.08 -57.55 101.75
N GLU A 250 -4.96 -56.59 101.48
CA GLU A 250 -5.81 -55.91 102.47
C GLU A 250 -6.66 -56.90 103.27
N LYS A 251 -7.26 -57.90 102.59
CA LYS A 251 -8.01 -58.96 103.27
C LYS A 251 -7.10 -59.81 104.17
N SER A 252 -5.93 -60.20 103.68
CA SER A 252 -4.94 -60.95 104.47
C SER A 252 -4.39 -60.12 105.63
N LEU A 253 -4.19 -58.81 105.44
CA LEU A 253 -3.80 -57.87 106.48
C LEU A 253 -4.91 -57.68 107.49
N SER A 254 -6.18 -57.61 107.08
CA SER A 254 -7.35 -57.59 107.97
C SER A 254 -7.46 -58.88 108.77
N GLU A 255 -7.23 -60.03 108.15
CA GLU A 255 -7.18 -61.32 108.84
C GLU A 255 -5.99 -61.39 109.81
N LYS A 256 -4.82 -60.88 109.43
CA LYS A 256 -3.63 -60.79 110.29
C LYS A 256 -3.78 -59.79 111.42
N THR A 257 -4.41 -58.64 111.20
CA THR A 257 -4.74 -57.68 112.26
C THR A 257 -5.79 -58.26 113.18
N LYS A 258 -6.84 -58.92 112.69
CA LYS A 258 -7.75 -59.68 113.57
C LYS A 258 -7.03 -60.77 114.37
N GLN A 259 -6.09 -61.49 113.76
CA GLN A 259 -5.24 -62.44 114.49
C GLN A 259 -4.33 -61.75 115.52
N ALA A 260 -3.79 -60.57 115.21
CA ALA A 260 -2.96 -59.78 116.11
C ALA A 260 -3.77 -59.14 117.25
N ASP A 261 -4.99 -58.70 116.99
CA ASP A 261 -5.94 -58.18 117.98
C ASP A 261 -6.38 -59.32 118.91
N LEU A 262 -6.71 -60.50 118.36
CA LEU A 262 -6.96 -61.70 119.14
C LEU A 262 -5.73 -62.12 119.95
N ALA A 263 -4.52 -62.04 119.37
CA ALA A 263 -3.28 -62.33 120.07
C ALA A 263 -2.99 -61.31 121.18
N SER A 264 -3.24 -60.02 120.93
CA SER A 264 -3.14 -58.94 121.91
C SER A 264 -4.16 -59.14 123.02
N ASP A 265 -5.40 -59.48 122.71
CA ASP A 265 -6.44 -59.83 123.69
C ASP A 265 -6.08 -61.08 124.51
N THR A 266 -5.43 -62.08 123.91
CA THR A 266 -4.89 -63.20 124.68
C THR A 266 -3.69 -62.79 125.52
N ASN A 267 -2.87 -61.84 125.06
CA ASN A 267 -1.69 -61.36 125.78
C ASN A 267 -2.09 -60.45 126.95
N THR A 268 -3.12 -59.61 126.81
CA THR A 268 -3.71 -58.81 127.89
C THR A 268 -4.38 -59.72 128.93
N LYS A 269 -5.07 -60.79 128.49
CA LYS A 269 -5.59 -61.83 129.40
C LYS A 269 -4.47 -62.59 130.12
N LEU A 270 -3.36 -62.90 129.44
CA LEU A 270 -2.18 -63.52 130.06
C LEU A 270 -1.52 -62.58 131.08
N LEU A 271 -1.39 -61.30 130.75
CA LEU A 271 -0.89 -60.28 131.67
C LEU A 271 -1.77 -60.16 132.92
N ALA A 272 -3.10 -60.13 132.76
CA ALA A 272 -4.04 -60.14 133.88
C ALA A 272 -3.91 -61.42 134.74
N VAL A 273 -3.74 -62.59 134.13
CA VAL A 273 -3.51 -63.85 134.87
C VAL A 273 -2.16 -63.84 135.58
N THR A 274 -1.12 -63.23 135.01
CA THR A 274 0.17 -63.07 135.70
C THR A 274 0.11 -62.07 136.84
N GLU A 275 -0.67 -61.00 136.73
CA GLU A 275 -0.94 -60.05 137.81
C GLU A 275 -1.74 -60.70 138.94
N GLU A 276 -2.77 -61.51 138.63
CA GLU A 276 -3.50 -62.32 139.61
C GLU A 276 -2.60 -63.35 140.30
N LYS A 277 -1.70 -64.01 139.56
CA LYS A 277 -0.70 -64.91 140.14
C LYS A 277 0.24 -64.18 141.10
N ASN A 278 0.77 -63.03 140.72
CA ASN A 278 1.69 -62.25 141.58
C ASN A 278 0.97 -61.70 142.83
N ALA A 279 -0.32 -61.36 142.72
CA ALA A 279 -1.16 -60.98 143.86
C ALA A 279 -1.43 -62.15 144.82
N LEU A 280 -1.54 -63.38 144.31
CA LEU A 280 -1.67 -64.58 145.14
C LEU A 280 -0.35 -64.97 145.82
N ASP A 281 0.79 -64.83 145.13
CA ASP A 281 2.11 -65.12 145.69
C ASP A 281 2.47 -64.16 146.84
N SER A 282 2.15 -62.86 146.70
CA SER A 282 2.31 -61.88 147.80
C SER A 282 1.36 -62.13 148.99
N ARG A 283 0.18 -62.69 148.73
CA ARG A 283 -0.77 -63.12 149.78
C ARG A 283 -0.33 -64.38 150.52
N LEU A 284 0.35 -65.31 149.86
CA LEU A 284 0.98 -66.47 150.49
C LEU A 284 2.17 -66.05 151.39
N GLN A 285 2.97 -65.07 150.94
CA GLN A 285 4.14 -64.59 151.68
C GLN A 285 3.78 -63.82 152.97
N SER A 286 2.59 -63.18 153.01
CA SER A 286 2.07 -62.51 154.21
C SER A 286 1.38 -63.45 155.20
N LEU A 287 0.87 -64.58 154.71
CA LEU A 287 0.28 -65.62 155.57
C LEU A 287 1.34 -66.50 156.25
N SER A 288 2.50 -66.69 155.61
CA SER A 288 3.63 -67.40 156.23
C SER A 288 4.29 -66.59 157.34
N SER A 289 4.47 -65.28 157.16
CA SER A 289 5.08 -64.42 158.19
C SER A 289 4.21 -64.26 159.44
N THR A 290 2.88 -64.30 159.29
CA THR A 290 1.96 -64.25 160.43
C THR A 290 1.95 -65.55 161.24
N LEU A 291 2.15 -66.70 160.58
CA LEU A 291 2.26 -68.01 161.26
C LEU A 291 3.57 -68.14 162.07
N GLU A 292 4.68 -67.58 161.58
CA GLU A 292 5.97 -67.53 162.29
C GLU A 292 5.87 -66.70 163.58
N THR A 293 5.18 -65.56 163.56
CA THR A 293 5.02 -64.70 164.74
C THR A 293 4.17 -65.29 165.86
N GLU A 294 3.23 -66.19 165.55
CA GLU A 294 2.39 -66.86 166.56
C GLU A 294 3.07 -68.11 167.16
N LEU A 295 4.05 -68.69 166.47
CA LEU A 295 4.91 -69.75 166.99
C LEU A 295 5.92 -69.23 168.02
N GLU A 296 6.51 -68.05 167.78
CA GLU A 296 7.44 -67.41 168.73
C GLU A 296 6.75 -67.01 170.05
N LYS A 297 5.50 -66.55 170.01
CA LYS A 297 4.70 -66.23 171.21
C LYS A 297 4.35 -67.48 172.04
N ASN A 298 4.05 -68.61 171.39
CA ASN A 298 3.79 -69.87 172.09
C ASN A 298 5.04 -70.43 172.78
N MET A 299 6.22 -70.28 172.17
CA MET A 299 7.48 -70.76 172.74
C MET A 299 7.90 -69.96 173.99
N ALA A 300 7.57 -68.66 174.05
CA ALA A 300 7.82 -67.81 175.21
C ALA A 300 6.91 -68.12 176.42
N MET A 301 5.68 -68.57 176.18
CA MET A 301 4.68 -68.86 177.22
C MET A 301 4.95 -70.21 177.92
N VAL A 302 5.53 -71.19 177.21
CA VAL A 302 5.93 -72.49 177.75
C VAL A 302 7.16 -72.38 178.68
N LEU A 303 8.09 -71.48 178.38
CA LEU A 303 9.28 -71.23 179.21
C LEU A 303 8.97 -70.52 180.54
N SER A 304 7.88 -69.74 180.62
CA SER A 304 7.49 -69.07 181.88
C SER A 304 6.74 -70.00 182.84
N LEU A 305 5.98 -70.97 182.32
CA LEU A 305 5.29 -71.99 183.12
C LEU A 305 6.27 -72.98 183.76
N ALA A 306 7.37 -73.32 183.08
CA ALA A 306 8.42 -74.19 183.63
C ALA A 306 9.17 -73.59 184.82
N LYS A 307 9.33 -72.25 184.88
CA LYS A 307 10.01 -71.56 186.01
C LYS A 307 9.15 -71.47 187.27
N LEU A 308 7.84 -71.27 187.13
CA LEU A 308 6.91 -71.23 188.27
C LEU A 308 6.66 -72.62 188.88
N GLN A 309 6.78 -73.69 188.08
CA GLN A 309 6.67 -75.07 188.58
C GLN A 309 7.87 -75.46 189.47
N THR A 310 9.09 -75.00 189.14
CA THR A 310 10.31 -75.34 189.90
C THR A 310 10.45 -74.59 191.23
N GLU A 311 9.84 -73.41 191.39
CA GLU A 311 9.88 -72.68 192.67
C GLU A 311 8.88 -73.23 193.70
N LEU A 312 7.80 -73.89 193.24
CA LEU A 312 6.83 -74.54 194.12
C LEU A 312 7.39 -75.84 194.75
N ASP A 313 8.19 -76.59 193.99
CA ASP A 313 8.80 -77.85 194.46
C ASP A 313 9.92 -77.62 195.50
N VAL A 314 10.65 -76.50 195.42
CA VAL A 314 11.69 -76.15 196.41
C VAL A 314 11.09 -75.70 197.75
N LYS A 315 9.88 -75.12 197.75
CA LYS A 315 9.17 -74.76 199.00
C LYS A 315 8.56 -75.97 199.74
N ASN A 316 8.24 -77.06 199.04
CA ASN A 316 7.66 -78.26 199.65
C ASN A 316 8.70 -79.23 200.23
N ALA A 317 9.95 -79.24 199.72
CA ALA A 317 10.97 -80.18 200.18
C ALA A 317 11.66 -79.82 201.52
N LEU A 318 11.59 -78.57 201.99
CA LEU A 318 12.19 -78.15 203.27
C LEU A 318 11.23 -78.23 204.47
N LEU A 319 9.93 -78.47 204.25
CA LEU A 319 8.94 -78.68 205.31
C LEU A 319 8.84 -80.14 205.80
N GLU A 320 9.52 -81.10 205.15
CA GLU A 320 9.32 -82.54 205.41
C GLU A 320 10.43 -83.24 206.23
N LYS A 321 11.48 -82.55 206.71
CA LYS A 321 12.53 -83.18 207.54
C LYS A 321 12.97 -82.42 208.80
N LEU A 322 12.02 -81.86 209.55
CA LEU A 322 12.11 -81.72 211.02
C LEU A 322 10.72 -81.96 211.65
N SER A 323 10.31 -83.22 211.76
CA SER A 323 9.34 -83.65 212.78
C SER A 323 9.36 -85.18 213.02
N ILE A 324 10.11 -85.55 214.07
CA ILE A 324 9.82 -86.60 215.07
C ILE A 324 10.04 -88.06 214.65
N ARG A 325 11.25 -88.58 214.91
CA ARG A 325 11.60 -89.27 216.17
C ARG A 325 13.11 -89.23 216.39
#